data_AF-A0AAN9V4W0-F1
#
_entry.id   AF-A0AAN9V4W0-F1
#
_cell.length_a   1.000
_cell.length_b   1.000
_cell.length_c   1.000
_cell.angle_alpha   90.00
_cell.angle_beta   90.00
_cell.angle_gamma   90.00
#
_symmetry.space_group_name_H-M   'P 1'
#
loop_
_entity.id
_entity.type
_entity.pdbx_description
1 polymer ?
#
loop_
_entity_poly.entity_id
_entity_poly.type
_entity_poly.pdbx_seq_one_letter_code
_entity_poly.pdbx_strand_id
1 'polypeptide(L)'
;MKSYIEFEIQEGAYDISCPDAQCDKQGVISMSEIENLVSVELVEKHRKFRLNREVDLDVNRTWCPRAGCETVCSVCPTERCQPQSVHCPTCTSDFCSNCKNPWHPGLTCEENSQRLAKEGMPDNMEPGIPFDSDLIKCCPMCNVPIEKDEGCAQMMCKRCKHVFCWYCLASLDDDFLLRHYDKGPCKNKLGHSRASVIWHRTQVIGIFAGFGILLLVASPLLLLAAPCIVCCKCRICSGGSKLDSEDEMPEESAS
;
A
#
# COMPACT_ATOMS: atom_id res chain seq x y z
N MET A 1 13.87 -9.68 2.51
CA MET A 1 13.89 -8.40 3.25
C MET A 1 13.92 -7.20 2.32
N LYS A 2 14.95 -7.03 1.49
CA LYS A 2 15.06 -5.90 0.53
C LYS A 2 13.78 -5.66 -0.29
N SER A 3 13.29 -6.66 -1.03
CA SER A 3 12.11 -6.50 -1.89
C SER A 3 10.83 -6.13 -1.13
N TYR A 4 10.71 -6.54 0.14
CA TYR A 4 9.59 -6.15 0.99
C TYR A 4 9.65 -4.65 1.31
N ILE A 5 10.81 -4.15 1.75
CA ILE A 5 11.03 -2.73 2.04
C ILE A 5 10.83 -1.89 0.79
N GLU A 6 11.39 -2.32 -0.35
CA GLU A 6 11.22 -1.61 -1.63
C GLU A 6 9.74 -1.48 -2.01
N PHE A 7 8.97 -2.57 -1.86
CA PHE A 7 7.53 -2.58 -2.11
C PHE A 7 6.77 -1.63 -1.17
N GLU A 8 7.02 -1.72 0.15
CA GLU A 8 6.34 -0.87 1.14
C GLU A 8 6.63 0.63 0.90
N ILE A 9 7.88 0.98 0.58
CA ILE A 9 8.24 2.35 0.19
C ILE A 9 7.50 2.75 -1.09
N GLN A 10 7.42 1.88 -2.09
CA GLN A 10 6.69 2.19 -3.33
C GLN A 10 5.21 2.44 -3.08
N GLU A 11 4.59 1.72 -2.15
CA GLU A 11 3.20 1.89 -1.72
C GLU A 11 2.98 3.08 -0.77
N GLY A 12 4.04 3.84 -0.44
CA GLY A 12 3.93 5.08 0.34
C GLY A 12 3.97 4.88 1.86
N ALA A 13 4.52 3.76 2.34
CA ALA A 13 4.74 3.54 3.77
C ALA A 13 5.72 4.58 4.34
N TYR A 14 5.36 5.19 5.47
CA TYR A 14 6.22 6.07 6.27
C TYR A 14 6.87 5.33 7.45
N ASP A 15 6.21 4.29 7.95
CA ASP A 15 6.76 3.32 8.90
C ASP A 15 6.58 1.93 8.27
N ILE A 16 7.64 1.11 8.33
CA ILE A 16 7.64 -0.24 7.77
C ILE A 16 7.75 -1.23 8.92
N SER A 17 6.68 -1.97 9.15
CA SER A 17 6.61 -2.95 10.24
C SER A 17 7.30 -4.26 9.87
N CYS A 18 7.54 -5.10 10.88
CA CYS A 18 7.98 -6.47 10.67
C CYS A 18 6.99 -7.23 9.77
N PRO A 19 7.46 -7.90 8.70
CA PRO A 19 6.57 -8.64 7.79
C PRO A 19 5.97 -9.91 8.41
N ASP A 20 6.49 -10.36 9.55
CA ASP A 20 5.97 -11.53 10.26
C ASP A 20 4.71 -11.16 11.05
N ALA A 21 3.57 -11.70 10.62
CA ALA A 21 2.27 -11.51 11.26
C ALA A 21 2.21 -12.09 12.69
N GLN A 22 3.12 -13.01 13.04
CA GLN A 22 3.25 -13.59 14.38
C GLN A 22 4.32 -12.90 15.22
N CYS A 23 4.88 -11.78 14.75
CA CYS A 23 5.88 -11.02 15.51
C CYS A 23 5.25 -10.33 16.71
N ASP A 24 5.47 -10.88 17.91
CA ASP A 24 4.99 -10.31 19.19
C ASP A 24 5.45 -8.86 19.42
N LYS A 25 6.61 -8.50 18.86
CA LYS A 25 7.23 -7.18 19.08
C LYS A 25 6.73 -6.10 18.13
N GLN A 26 6.04 -6.47 17.04
CA GLN A 26 5.57 -5.56 15.99
C GLN A 26 6.59 -4.45 15.64
N GLY A 27 7.86 -4.86 15.51
CA GLY A 27 8.97 -3.91 15.36
C GLY A 27 8.84 -3.08 14.09
N VAL A 28 9.26 -1.81 14.16
CA VAL A 28 9.40 -0.93 13.00
C VAL A 28 10.86 -0.96 12.54
N ILE A 29 11.08 -1.15 11.24
CA ILE A 29 12.41 -1.15 10.64
C ILE A 29 13.01 0.25 10.78
N SER A 30 14.24 0.31 11.29
CA SER A 30 14.95 1.58 11.50
C SER A 30 15.40 2.22 10.19
N MET A 31 15.61 3.53 10.20
CA MET A 31 16.16 4.27 9.04
C MET A 31 17.52 3.72 8.60
N SER A 32 18.39 3.36 9.54
CA SER A 32 19.69 2.76 9.25
C SER A 32 19.58 1.40 8.55
N GLU A 33 18.59 0.58 8.89
CA GLU A 33 18.37 -0.69 8.20
C GLU A 33 17.85 -0.46 6.78
N ILE A 34 16.92 0.49 6.60
CA ILE A 34 16.41 0.86 5.28
C ILE A 34 17.55 1.37 4.39
N GLU A 35 18.39 2.27 4.89
CA GLU A 35 19.55 2.83 4.19
C GLU A 35 20.53 1.77 3.68
N ASN A 36 20.71 0.69 4.43
CA ASN A 36 21.59 -0.41 4.05
C ASN A 36 20.95 -1.41 3.08
N LEU A 37 19.63 -1.40 2.93
CA LEU A 37 18.89 -2.42 2.17
C LEU A 37 18.37 -1.92 0.82
N VAL A 38 18.11 -0.63 0.65
CA VAL A 38 17.52 -0.07 -0.57
C VAL A 38 18.40 1.01 -1.22
N SER A 39 18.06 1.42 -2.44
CA SER A 39 18.80 2.47 -3.15
C SER A 39 18.64 3.84 -2.48
N VAL A 40 19.63 4.73 -2.68
CA VAL A 40 19.58 6.12 -2.18
C VAL A 40 18.29 6.84 -2.61
N GLU A 41 17.82 6.59 -3.83
CA GLU A 41 16.56 7.12 -4.35
C GLU A 41 15.35 6.69 -3.51
N LEU A 42 15.26 5.40 -3.14
CA LEU A 42 14.17 4.88 -2.31
C LEU A 42 14.27 5.36 -0.86
N VAL A 43 15.48 5.51 -0.33
CA VAL A 43 15.70 6.12 0.98
C VAL A 43 15.15 7.55 0.99
N GLU A 44 15.48 8.35 -0.02
CA GLU A 44 15.04 9.75 -0.08
C GLU A 44 13.52 9.85 -0.25
N LYS A 45 12.94 8.97 -1.08
CA LYS A 45 11.49 8.82 -1.20
C LYS A 45 10.84 8.48 0.15
N HIS A 46 11.41 7.55 0.91
CA HIS A 46 10.93 7.17 2.24
C HIS A 46 11.03 8.33 3.25
N ARG A 47 12.15 9.07 3.26
CA ARG A 47 12.31 10.27 4.09
C ARG A 47 11.24 11.31 3.80
N LYS A 48 10.91 11.52 2.53
CA LYS A 48 9.82 12.41 2.12
C LYS A 48 8.46 11.95 2.67
N PHE A 49 8.15 10.65 2.64
CA PHE A 49 6.91 10.14 3.23
C PHE A 49 6.84 10.32 4.75
N ARG A 50 7.96 10.11 5.46
CA ARG A 50 8.06 10.38 6.90
C ARG A 50 7.84 11.85 7.22
N LEU A 51 8.54 12.74 6.52
CA LEU A 51 8.40 14.19 6.71
C LEU A 51 6.98 14.66 6.40
N ASN A 52 6.37 14.16 5.33
CA ASN A 52 4.96 14.45 5.01
C ASN A 52 4.04 14.05 6.17
N ARG A 53 4.26 12.88 6.77
CA ARG A 53 3.48 12.42 7.92
C ARG A 53 3.72 13.29 9.16
N GLU A 54 4.96 13.67 9.44
CA GLU A 54 5.28 14.55 10.57
C GLU A 54 4.61 15.92 10.44
N VAL A 55 4.64 16.52 9.23
CA VAL A 55 3.97 17.80 8.96
C VAL A 55 2.46 17.68 9.07
N ASP A 56 1.86 16.60 8.56
CA ASP A 56 0.41 16.40 8.65
C ASP A 56 -0.10 16.21 10.10
N LEU A 57 0.75 15.68 10.99
CA LEU A 57 0.43 15.50 12.40
C LEU A 57 0.61 16.78 13.23
N ASP A 58 1.40 17.74 12.75
CA ASP A 58 1.67 19.00 13.44
C ASP A 58 0.73 20.10 12.94
N VAL A 59 -0.27 20.42 13.76
CA VAL A 59 -1.27 21.47 13.48
C VAL A 59 -0.67 22.86 13.24
N ASN A 60 0.57 23.10 13.67
CA ASN A 60 1.26 24.37 13.50
C ASN A 60 2.16 24.38 12.26
N ARG A 61 2.13 23.32 11.44
CA ARG A 61 2.94 23.22 10.23
C ARG A 61 2.07 22.89 9.03
N THR A 62 2.49 23.37 7.86
CA THR A 62 1.81 23.00 6.62
C THR A 62 2.72 23.13 5.42
N TRP A 63 2.50 22.31 4.40
CA TRP A 63 3.21 22.43 3.13
C TRP A 63 2.75 23.66 2.35
N CYS A 64 3.71 24.35 1.72
CA CYS A 64 3.41 25.34 0.70
C CYS A 64 2.71 24.66 -0.48
N PRO A 65 1.55 25.15 -0.94
CA PRO A 65 0.79 24.52 -2.03
C PRO A 65 1.39 24.77 -3.41
N ARG A 66 2.38 25.66 -3.54
CA ARG A 66 3.03 25.93 -4.82
C ARG A 66 3.82 24.71 -5.27
N ALA A 67 3.48 24.19 -6.46
CA ALA A 67 4.19 23.10 -7.10
C ALA A 67 5.70 23.39 -7.17
N GLY A 68 6.50 22.41 -6.76
CA GLY A 68 7.97 22.52 -6.73
C GLY A 68 8.57 23.36 -5.61
N CYS A 69 7.77 24.01 -4.75
CA CYS A 69 8.32 24.81 -3.64
C CYS A 69 8.75 23.95 -2.44
N GLU A 70 7.98 22.91 -2.11
CA GLU A 70 8.26 21.92 -1.04
C GLU A 70 8.66 22.53 0.32
N THR A 71 8.23 23.75 0.61
CA THR A 71 8.59 24.44 1.85
C THR A 71 7.55 24.16 2.92
N VAL A 72 8.00 23.75 4.11
CA VAL A 72 7.13 23.64 5.28
C VAL A 72 7.01 25.00 5.95
N CYS A 73 5.80 25.54 5.97
CA CYS A 73 5.45 26.83 6.54
C CYS A 73 4.90 26.65 7.97
N SER A 74 5.05 27.68 8.80
CA SER A 74 4.46 27.72 10.14
C SER A 74 3.05 28.30 10.10
N VAL A 75 2.12 27.70 10.84
CA VAL A 75 0.73 28.16 11.00
C VAL A 75 0.58 28.67 12.43
N CYS A 76 0.07 29.90 12.59
CA CYS A 76 -0.10 30.51 13.90
C CYS A 76 -1.26 29.84 14.67
N PRO A 77 -1.10 29.46 15.95
CA PRO A 77 -2.14 28.75 16.70
C PRO A 77 -3.33 29.65 17.14
N THR A 78 -3.42 30.87 16.60
CA THR A 78 -4.17 31.98 17.19
C THR A 78 -5.64 31.67 17.47
N GLU A 79 -6.32 30.84 16.67
CA GLU A 79 -7.59 30.20 17.03
C GLU A 79 -7.77 28.89 16.25
N ARG A 80 -8.11 27.79 16.94
CA ARG A 80 -8.06 26.40 16.41
C ARG A 80 -9.00 26.06 15.23
N CYS A 81 -9.79 27.00 14.70
CA CYS A 81 -10.78 26.69 13.67
C CYS A 81 -10.99 27.78 12.61
N GLN A 82 -10.20 28.86 12.61
CA GLN A 82 -10.36 29.91 11.60
C GLN A 82 -9.31 29.78 10.49
N PRO A 83 -9.69 29.98 9.21
CA PRO A 83 -8.75 30.14 8.12
C PRO A 83 -7.78 31.29 8.41
N GLN A 84 -6.49 31.06 8.22
CA GLN A 84 -5.44 32.04 8.45
C GLN A 84 -4.56 32.20 7.21
N SER A 85 -3.97 33.39 7.08
CA SER A 85 -2.94 33.65 6.09
C SER A 85 -1.64 32.96 6.52
N VAL A 86 -1.07 32.16 5.63
CA VAL A 86 0.23 31.51 5.80
C VAL A 86 1.18 32.06 4.75
N HIS A 87 2.27 32.67 5.21
CA HIS A 87 3.32 33.19 4.34
C HIS A 87 4.40 32.13 4.09
N CYS A 88 4.69 31.85 2.81
CA CYS A 88 5.80 30.99 2.45
C CYS A 88 7.10 31.81 2.31
N PRO A 89 8.15 31.53 3.13
CA PRO A 89 9.40 32.30 3.07
C PRO A 89 10.23 32.05 1.80
N THR A 90 9.97 30.96 1.09
CA THR A 90 10.75 30.55 -0.09
C THR A 90 10.20 31.15 -1.37
N CYS A 91 8.89 31.01 -1.61
CA CYS A 91 8.26 31.50 -2.84
C CYS A 91 7.41 32.75 -2.63
N THR A 92 7.37 33.29 -1.42
CA THR A 92 6.70 34.54 -1.03
C THR A 92 5.18 34.57 -1.23
N SER A 93 4.55 33.43 -1.53
CA SER A 93 3.10 33.35 -1.69
C SER A 93 2.39 33.27 -0.34
N ASP A 94 1.28 34.00 -0.23
CA ASP A 94 0.36 33.90 0.90
C ASP A 94 -0.83 32.99 0.53
N PHE A 95 -1.11 32.00 1.37
CA PHE A 95 -2.16 31.02 1.13
C PHE A 95 -3.00 30.76 2.39
N CYS A 96 -4.19 30.21 2.17
CA CYS A 96 -5.11 29.85 3.24
C CYS A 96 -4.64 28.59 3.96
N SER A 97 -4.53 28.65 5.28
CA SER A 97 -4.17 27.50 6.14
C SER A 97 -5.13 26.32 6.00
N ASN A 98 -6.39 26.56 5.61
CA ASN A 98 -7.42 25.53 5.50
C ASN A 98 -7.49 24.94 4.07
N CYS A 99 -7.91 25.73 3.09
CA CYS A 99 -8.16 25.24 1.72
C CYS A 99 -6.94 25.28 0.79
N LYS A 100 -5.81 25.86 1.22
CA LYS A 100 -4.56 25.99 0.45
C LYS A 100 -4.63 26.84 -0.82
N ASN A 101 -5.77 27.48 -1.09
CA ASN A 101 -5.91 28.50 -2.14
C ASN A 101 -5.20 29.81 -1.75
N PRO A 102 -4.98 30.75 -2.70
CA PRO A 102 -4.48 32.09 -2.39
C PRO A 102 -5.26 32.73 -1.24
N TRP A 103 -4.56 33.45 -0.35
CA TRP A 103 -5.20 34.06 0.81
C TRP A 103 -6.37 34.96 0.40
N HIS A 104 -7.52 34.75 1.03
CA HIS A 104 -8.80 35.33 0.63
C HIS A 104 -9.50 36.01 1.82
N PRO A 105 -9.02 37.20 2.25
CA PRO A 105 -9.60 37.89 3.40
C PRO A 105 -11.06 38.26 3.13
N GLY A 106 -11.94 38.01 4.10
CA GLY A 106 -13.37 38.36 4.01
C GLY A 106 -14.23 37.37 3.22
N LEU A 107 -13.64 36.30 2.66
CA LEU A 107 -14.38 35.20 2.02
C LEU A 107 -14.16 33.90 2.79
N THR A 108 -15.21 33.09 2.87
CA THR A 108 -15.09 31.69 3.26
C THR A 108 -14.32 30.90 2.18
N CYS A 109 -13.75 29.75 2.57
CA CYS A 109 -13.08 28.87 1.60
C CYS A 109 -14.02 28.44 0.46
N GLU A 110 -15.30 28.23 0.77
CA GLU A 110 -16.35 27.86 -0.18
C GLU A 110 -16.59 28.98 -1.21
N GLU A 111 -16.79 30.22 -0.75
CA GLU A 111 -16.99 31.38 -1.62
C GLU A 111 -15.76 31.63 -2.51
N ASN A 112 -14.55 31.50 -1.96
CA ASN A 112 -13.34 31.67 -2.76
C ASN A 112 -13.18 30.55 -3.79
N SER A 113 -13.55 29.31 -3.47
CA SER A 113 -13.56 28.20 -4.44
C SER A 113 -14.50 28.49 -5.61
N GLN A 114 -15.72 28.94 -5.32
CA GLN A 114 -16.70 29.32 -6.35
C GLN A 114 -16.23 30.51 -7.20
N ARG A 115 -15.54 31.47 -6.58
CA ARG A 115 -14.95 32.60 -7.29
C ARG A 115 -13.86 32.16 -8.27
N LEU A 116 -12.90 31.36 -7.81
CA LEU A 116 -11.82 30.82 -8.65
C LEU A 116 -12.36 29.95 -9.79
N ALA A 117 -13.45 29.20 -9.57
CA ALA A 117 -14.11 28.42 -10.61
C ALA A 117 -14.74 29.28 -11.71
N LYS A 118 -15.18 30.51 -11.39
CA LYS A 118 -15.82 31.44 -12.35
C LYS A 118 -14.81 32.35 -13.05
N GLU A 119 -13.85 32.88 -12.29
CA GLU A 119 -12.91 33.91 -12.73
C GLU A 119 -11.59 33.34 -13.26
N GLY A 120 -11.32 32.06 -13.00
CA GLY A 120 -10.01 31.44 -13.24
C GLY A 120 -9.01 31.75 -12.11
N MET A 121 -7.94 30.95 -12.03
CA MET A 121 -6.82 31.24 -11.12
C MET A 121 -5.93 32.34 -11.70
N PRO A 122 -5.30 33.18 -10.86
CA PRO A 122 -4.31 34.14 -11.33
C PRO A 122 -3.12 33.42 -11.98
N ASP A 123 -2.64 33.94 -13.12
CA ASP A 123 -1.60 33.35 -14.01
C ASP A 123 -0.30 32.90 -13.31
N ASN A 124 -0.03 33.39 -12.09
CA ASN A 124 1.18 33.09 -11.31
C ASN A 124 1.06 31.85 -10.40
N MET A 125 -0.05 31.12 -10.47
CA MET A 125 -0.31 29.92 -9.69
C MET A 125 -0.90 28.83 -10.59
N GLU A 126 -0.05 27.91 -11.01
CA GLU A 126 -0.47 26.67 -11.66
C GLU A 126 -1.55 26.00 -10.79
N PRO A 127 -2.66 25.52 -11.38
CA PRO A 127 -3.64 24.77 -10.64
C PRO A 127 -2.96 23.63 -9.89
N GLY A 128 -3.03 23.67 -8.55
CA GLY A 128 -2.95 22.42 -7.81
C GLY A 128 -3.96 21.46 -8.45
N ILE A 129 -3.58 20.19 -8.61
CA ILE A 129 -4.41 19.17 -9.25
C ILE A 129 -5.84 19.34 -8.73
N PRO A 130 -6.85 19.60 -9.59
CA PRO A 130 -8.23 19.73 -9.15
C PRO A 130 -8.63 18.42 -8.47
N PHE A 131 -8.58 18.39 -7.14
CA PHE A 131 -8.87 17.21 -6.32
C PHE A 131 -10.37 16.89 -6.25
N ASP A 132 -11.16 17.49 -7.14
CA ASP A 132 -12.57 17.18 -7.33
C ASP A 132 -12.88 17.09 -8.83
N SER A 133 -12.36 16.02 -9.44
CA SER A 133 -12.71 15.60 -10.80
C SER A 133 -13.31 14.19 -10.75
N ASP A 134 -13.87 13.71 -11.87
CA ASP A 134 -14.37 12.33 -11.95
C ASP A 134 -13.26 11.27 -11.78
N LEU A 135 -11.99 11.68 -11.96
CA LEU A 135 -10.81 10.81 -11.92
C LEU A 135 -10.04 10.89 -10.60
N ILE A 136 -10.00 12.05 -9.94
CA ILE A 136 -9.22 12.25 -8.70
C ILE A 136 -10.09 12.88 -7.63
N LYS A 137 -10.15 12.23 -6.46
CA LYS A 137 -10.82 12.75 -5.24
C LYS A 137 -9.95 12.56 -4.01
N CYS A 138 -10.11 13.42 -3.02
CA CYS A 138 -9.44 13.27 -1.73
C CYS A 138 -10.15 12.24 -0.83
N CYS A 139 -9.36 11.47 -0.08
CA CYS A 139 -9.89 10.64 1.00
C CYS A 139 -10.62 11.50 2.04
N PRO A 140 -11.87 11.20 2.42
CA PRO A 140 -12.62 12.01 3.38
C PRO A 140 -12.06 12.00 4.81
N MET A 141 -11.19 11.03 5.12
CA MET A 141 -10.58 10.90 6.45
C MET A 141 -9.18 11.51 6.56
N CYS A 142 -8.38 11.47 5.49
CA CYS A 142 -6.98 11.93 5.55
C CYS A 142 -6.55 12.84 4.40
N ASN A 143 -7.50 13.24 3.55
CA ASN A 143 -7.33 14.19 2.44
C ASN A 143 -6.26 13.86 1.41
N VAL A 144 -5.70 12.64 1.41
CA VAL A 144 -4.79 12.23 0.33
C VAL A 144 -5.54 12.11 -0.99
N PRO A 145 -4.96 12.58 -2.10
CA PRO A 145 -5.53 12.38 -3.41
C PRO A 145 -5.55 10.89 -3.74
N ILE A 146 -6.68 10.44 -4.27
CA ILE A 146 -6.93 9.08 -4.71
C ILE A 146 -7.42 9.17 -6.14
N GLU A 147 -6.74 8.46 -7.04
CA GLU A 147 -7.20 8.23 -8.40
C GLU A 147 -8.23 7.09 -8.40
N LYS A 148 -9.30 7.28 -9.16
CA LYS A 148 -10.37 6.30 -9.31
C LYS A 148 -9.84 5.03 -10.00
N ASP A 149 -9.97 3.88 -9.35
CA ASP A 149 -9.79 2.60 -10.00
C ASP A 149 -11.00 2.28 -10.89
N GLU A 150 -10.74 1.70 -12.06
CA GLU A 150 -11.82 1.30 -12.97
C GLU A 150 -12.66 0.18 -12.34
N GLY A 151 -14.00 0.32 -12.38
CA GLY A 151 -14.93 -0.78 -12.08
C GLY A 151 -15.50 -0.88 -10.66
N CYS A 152 -14.95 -0.21 -9.64
CA CYS A 152 -15.54 -0.20 -8.29
C CYS A 152 -15.82 1.23 -7.80
N ALA A 153 -16.93 1.42 -7.08
CA ALA A 153 -17.21 2.69 -6.39
C ALA A 153 -16.92 2.65 -4.90
N GLN A 154 -16.72 1.46 -4.33
CA GLN A 154 -16.21 1.31 -2.96
C GLN A 154 -14.68 1.37 -3.04
N MET A 155 -14.12 2.46 -2.54
CA MET A 155 -12.68 2.68 -2.54
C MET A 155 -12.11 2.52 -1.14
N MET A 156 -10.87 2.07 -1.06
CA MET A 156 -10.11 1.97 0.18
C MET A 156 -8.89 2.89 0.08
N CYS A 157 -8.77 3.84 1.00
CA CYS A 157 -7.60 4.69 1.07
C CYS A 157 -6.36 3.85 1.43
N LYS A 158 -5.35 3.82 0.55
CA LYS A 158 -4.11 3.07 0.83
C LYS A 158 -3.38 3.56 2.08
N ARG A 159 -3.53 4.85 2.43
CA ARG A 159 -2.86 5.50 3.58
C ARG A 159 -3.55 5.20 4.93
N CYS A 160 -4.83 5.53 5.07
CA CYS A 160 -5.54 5.37 6.35
C CYS A 160 -6.44 4.13 6.42
N LYS A 161 -6.50 3.34 5.34
CA LYS A 161 -7.36 2.14 5.18
C LYS A 161 -8.86 2.39 5.28
N HIS A 162 -9.28 3.66 5.39
CA HIS A 162 -10.68 4.05 5.37
C HIS A 162 -11.35 3.63 4.07
N VAL A 163 -12.48 2.96 4.18
CA VAL A 163 -13.32 2.52 3.07
C VAL A 163 -14.45 3.53 2.89
N PHE A 164 -14.63 4.04 1.67
CA PHE A 164 -15.64 5.06 1.39
C PHE A 164 -16.26 4.91 0.00
N CYS A 165 -17.41 5.55 -0.20
CA CYS A 165 -18.09 5.61 -1.50
C CYS A 165 -17.48 6.74 -2.36
N TRP A 166 -17.03 6.43 -3.57
CA TRP A 166 -16.46 7.42 -4.49
C TRP A 166 -17.40 8.59 -4.81
N TYR A 167 -18.70 8.34 -4.92
CA TYR A 167 -19.67 9.33 -5.38
C TYR A 167 -20.13 10.31 -4.29
N CYS A 168 -20.27 9.84 -3.05
CA CYS A 168 -20.81 10.66 -1.96
C CYS A 168 -19.82 10.85 -0.80
N LEU A 169 -18.64 10.23 -0.88
CA LEU A 169 -17.59 10.29 0.14
C LEU A 169 -18.01 9.79 1.53
N ALA A 170 -19.15 9.09 1.62
CA ALA A 170 -19.62 8.50 2.86
C ALA A 170 -18.71 7.33 3.29
N SER A 171 -18.46 7.23 4.59
CA SER A 171 -17.79 6.08 5.20
C SER A 171 -18.56 4.78 4.94
N LEU A 172 -17.83 3.74 4.54
CA LEU A 172 -18.32 2.38 4.32
C LEU A 172 -17.53 1.36 5.16
N ASP A 173 -16.79 1.79 6.20
CA ASP A 173 -15.99 0.90 7.05
C ASP A 173 -16.85 -0.24 7.66
N ASP A 174 -18.09 0.07 8.05
CA ASP A 174 -19.04 -0.90 8.63
C ASP A 174 -20.03 -1.50 7.60
N ASP A 175 -20.00 -1.10 6.33
CA ASP A 175 -20.94 -1.58 5.30
C ASP A 175 -20.40 -2.80 4.54
N PHE A 176 -20.12 -3.87 5.28
CA PHE A 176 -19.62 -5.13 4.74
C PHE A 176 -20.59 -5.81 3.76
N LEU A 177 -21.88 -5.47 3.82
CA LEU A 177 -22.92 -5.97 2.93
C LEU A 177 -23.21 -5.04 1.75
N LEU A 178 -22.44 -3.97 1.52
CA LEU A 178 -22.65 -3.09 0.37
C LEU A 178 -24.08 -2.53 0.29
N ARG A 179 -24.77 -2.38 1.42
CA ARG A 179 -26.16 -1.94 1.51
C ARG A 179 -26.33 -0.49 1.08
N HIS A 180 -25.26 0.30 1.15
CA HIS A 180 -25.21 1.66 0.65
C HIS A 180 -25.68 1.76 -0.81
N TYR A 181 -25.42 0.74 -1.64
CA TYR A 181 -25.74 0.73 -3.06
C TYR A 181 -27.15 0.21 -3.38
N ASP A 182 -27.97 -0.14 -2.38
CA ASP A 182 -29.33 -0.65 -2.59
C ASP A 182 -30.38 0.48 -2.68
N LYS A 183 -30.08 1.68 -2.14
CA LYS A 183 -31.01 2.81 -2.03
C LYS A 183 -30.30 4.16 -2.21
N GLY A 184 -31.08 5.23 -2.37
CA GLY A 184 -30.56 6.60 -2.40
C GLY A 184 -29.77 6.97 -3.67
N PRO A 185 -28.96 8.04 -3.62
CA PRO A 185 -28.28 8.61 -4.80
C PRO A 185 -27.17 7.72 -5.38
N CYS A 186 -26.71 6.74 -4.60
CA CYS A 186 -25.66 5.79 -4.97
C CYS A 186 -26.21 4.44 -5.42
N LYS A 187 -27.53 4.30 -5.53
CA LYS A 187 -28.18 3.06 -5.94
C LYS A 187 -27.64 2.56 -7.29
N ASN A 188 -27.30 1.27 -7.36
CA ASN A 188 -26.77 0.59 -8.55
C ASN A 188 -25.42 1.15 -9.09
N LYS A 189 -24.70 1.97 -8.32
CA LYS A 189 -23.43 2.57 -8.75
C LYS A 189 -22.18 1.82 -8.29
N LEU A 190 -22.31 0.59 -7.78
CA LEU A 190 -21.16 -0.16 -7.25
C LEU A 190 -20.11 -0.51 -8.34
N GLY A 191 -20.55 -0.74 -9.58
CA GLY A 191 -19.68 -1.05 -10.72
C GLY A 191 -19.42 -2.54 -10.96
N HIS A 192 -19.73 -3.42 -10.01
CA HIS A 192 -19.67 -4.87 -10.17
C HIS A 192 -20.84 -5.59 -9.48
N SER A 193 -21.03 -6.88 -9.80
CA SER A 193 -22.05 -7.70 -9.13
C SER A 193 -21.63 -8.05 -7.70
N ARG A 194 -22.59 -8.12 -6.76
CA ARG A 194 -22.34 -8.60 -5.39
C ARG A 194 -21.97 -10.08 -5.37
N ALA A 195 -22.49 -10.84 -6.33
CA ALA A 195 -22.23 -12.27 -6.46
C ALA A 195 -20.74 -12.55 -6.72
N SER A 196 -20.03 -11.71 -7.48
CA SER A 196 -18.61 -11.91 -7.74
C SER A 196 -17.77 -11.78 -6.47
N VAL A 197 -18.06 -10.80 -5.61
CA VAL A 197 -17.35 -10.60 -4.34
C VAL A 197 -17.58 -11.77 -3.37
N ILE A 198 -18.84 -12.21 -3.23
CA ILE A 198 -19.18 -13.36 -2.38
C ILE A 198 -18.56 -14.65 -2.94
N TRP A 199 -18.58 -14.82 -4.27
CA TRP A 199 -17.97 -15.96 -4.93
C TRP A 199 -16.46 -16.02 -4.70
N HIS A 200 -15.74 -14.90 -4.88
CA HIS A 200 -14.31 -14.84 -4.60
C HIS A 200 -13.99 -15.15 -3.14
N ARG A 201 -14.74 -14.59 -2.19
CA ARG A 201 -14.56 -14.89 -0.76
C ARG A 201 -14.76 -16.37 -0.45
N THR A 202 -15.81 -16.97 -0.99
CA THR A 202 -16.13 -18.39 -0.76
C THR A 202 -15.13 -19.31 -1.46
N GLN A 203 -14.69 -18.95 -2.66
CA GLN A 203 -13.69 -19.68 -3.43
C GLN A 203 -12.35 -19.76 -2.69
N VAL A 204 -11.87 -18.65 -2.13
CA VAL A 204 -10.62 -18.61 -1.36
C VAL A 204 -10.69 -19.51 -0.13
N ILE A 205 -11.80 -19.43 0.63
CA ILE A 205 -12.02 -20.31 1.79
C ILE A 205 -12.03 -21.78 1.36
N GLY A 206 -12.73 -22.09 0.26
CA GLY A 206 -12.78 -23.45 -0.30
C GLY A 206 -11.42 -23.98 -0.74
N ILE A 207 -10.58 -23.14 -1.34
CA ILE A 207 -9.20 -23.49 -1.73
C ILE A 207 -8.38 -23.85 -0.50
N PHE A 208 -8.38 -23.01 0.54
CA PHE A 208 -7.61 -23.28 1.77
C PHE A 208 -8.11 -24.52 2.49
N ALA A 209 -9.44 -24.71 2.61
CA ALA A 209 -10.01 -25.91 3.20
C ALA A 209 -9.65 -27.17 2.40
N GLY A 210 -9.71 -27.10 1.07
CA GLY A 210 -9.36 -28.20 0.17
C GLY A 210 -7.89 -28.60 0.28
N PHE A 211 -6.97 -27.63 0.26
CA PHE A 211 -5.54 -27.90 0.48
C PHE A 211 -5.27 -28.49 1.86
N GLY A 212 -5.94 -28.00 2.90
CA GLY A 212 -5.84 -28.55 4.26
C GLY A 212 -6.27 -30.03 4.32
N ILE A 213 -7.41 -30.38 3.73
CA ILE A 213 -7.90 -31.77 3.68
C ILE A 213 -6.96 -32.65 2.86
N LEU A 214 -6.49 -32.17 1.71
CA LEU A 214 -5.56 -32.90 0.86
C LEU A 214 -4.28 -33.26 1.63
N LEU A 215 -3.69 -32.31 2.35
CA LEU A 215 -2.49 -32.53 3.15
C LEU A 215 -2.74 -33.52 4.29
N LEU A 216 -3.89 -33.43 4.97
CA LEU A 216 -4.27 -34.36 6.03
C LEU A 216 -4.41 -35.81 5.52
N VAL A 217 -4.94 -36.01 4.32
CA VAL A 217 -5.12 -37.35 3.73
C VAL A 217 -3.84 -37.87 3.07
N ALA A 218 -3.08 -37.00 2.41
CA ALA A 218 -1.85 -37.38 1.72
C ALA A 218 -0.71 -37.68 2.70
N SER A 219 -0.65 -36.99 3.85
CA SER A 219 0.44 -37.15 4.82
C SER A 219 0.59 -38.60 5.33
N PRO A 220 -0.47 -39.31 5.78
CA PRO A 220 -0.37 -40.72 6.15
C PRO A 220 0.09 -41.64 5.01
N LEU A 221 -0.38 -41.40 3.78
CA LEU A 221 -0.02 -42.19 2.61
C LEU A 221 1.46 -42.00 2.24
N LEU A 222 1.95 -40.76 2.33
CA LEU A 222 3.36 -40.45 2.10
C LEU A 222 4.26 -41.03 3.18
N LEU A 223 3.85 -41.00 4.46
CA LEU A 223 4.60 -41.63 5.55
C LEU A 223 4.70 -43.15 5.40
N LEU A 224 3.63 -43.81 4.92
CA LEU A 224 3.63 -45.24 4.64
C LEU A 224 4.44 -45.61 3.38
N ALA A 225 4.42 -44.75 2.36
CA ALA A 225 5.16 -44.97 1.12
C ALA A 225 6.64 -44.58 1.22
N ALA A 226 7.02 -43.70 2.15
CA ALA A 226 8.39 -43.18 2.28
C ALA A 226 9.46 -44.28 2.47
N PRO A 227 9.28 -45.30 3.34
CA PRO A 227 10.23 -46.41 3.45
C PRO A 227 10.39 -47.17 2.13
N CYS A 228 9.29 -47.42 1.42
CA CYS A 228 9.31 -48.12 0.14
C CYS A 228 10.00 -47.29 -0.96
N ILE A 229 9.73 -45.98 -1.03
CA ILE A 229 10.34 -45.07 -2.01
C ILE A 229 11.84 -44.92 -1.77
N VAL A 230 12.26 -44.79 -0.51
CA VAL A 230 13.68 -44.71 -0.11
C VAL A 230 14.39 -46.03 -0.41
N CYS A 231 13.80 -47.18 -0.04
CA CYS A 231 14.38 -48.51 -0.31
C CYS A 231 14.42 -48.85 -1.82
N CYS A 232 13.41 -48.44 -2.60
CA CYS A 232 13.40 -48.64 -4.06
C CYS A 232 14.47 -47.79 -4.75
N LYS A 233 14.76 -46.58 -4.26
CA LYS A 233 15.92 -45.80 -4.74
C LYS A 233 17.25 -46.44 -4.35
N CYS A 234 17.36 -47.05 -3.17
CA CYS A 234 18.57 -47.80 -2.78
C CYS A 234 18.80 -49.05 -3.67
N ARG A 235 17.76 -49.76 -4.10
CA ARG A 235 17.89 -50.91 -5.02
C ARG A 235 18.39 -50.53 -6.42
N ILE A 236 18.08 -49.33 -6.89
CA ILE A 236 18.59 -48.81 -8.17
C ILE A 236 20.10 -48.51 -8.08
N CYS A 237 20.63 -48.22 -6.89
CA CYS A 237 22.08 -48.07 -6.67
C CYS A 237 22.84 -49.40 -6.48
N SER A 238 22.16 -50.50 -6.09
CA SER A 238 22.81 -51.80 -5.87
C SER A 238 22.89 -52.71 -7.11
N GLY A 239 22.32 -52.29 -8.25
CA GLY A 239 22.31 -53.08 -9.49
C GLY A 239 23.48 -52.85 -10.45
N GLY A 240 24.49 -52.05 -10.05
CA GLY A 240 25.54 -51.55 -10.95
C GLY A 240 26.98 -51.74 -10.46
N SER A 241 27.29 -52.78 -9.68
CA SER A 241 28.68 -53.11 -9.33
C SER A 241 29.00 -54.57 -9.67
N LYS A 242 29.27 -54.83 -10.95
CA LYS A 242 30.18 -55.90 -11.36
C LYS A 242 31.53 -55.23 -11.57
N LEU A 243 32.38 -55.26 -10.54
CA LEU A 243 33.79 -54.91 -10.64
C LEU A 243 34.53 -56.23 -10.76
N ASP A 244 35.04 -56.49 -11.97
CA ASP A 244 35.96 -57.57 -12.27
C ASP A 244 37.26 -57.34 -11.49
N SER A 245 37.71 -58.37 -10.80
CA SER A 245 39.08 -58.46 -10.26
C SER A 245 39.58 -59.87 -10.58
N GLU A 246 40.17 -60.02 -11.76
CA GLU A 246 41.03 -61.14 -12.13
C GLU A 246 42.42 -60.54 -12.38
N ASP A 247 43.26 -60.55 -11.33
CA ASP A 247 44.72 -60.46 -11.48
C ASP A 247 45.20 -61.85 -11.92
N GLU A 248 45.49 -62.00 -13.20
CA GLU A 248 46.34 -63.06 -13.74
C GLU A 248 47.76 -62.51 -13.89
N MET A 249 48.75 -63.16 -13.28
CA MET A 249 50.03 -63.43 -13.95
C MET A 249 50.79 -64.57 -13.26
N PRO A 250 51.57 -65.37 -14.02
CA PRO A 250 51.79 -66.79 -13.72
C PRO A 250 53.11 -67.08 -13.00
N GLU A 251 53.14 -68.21 -12.29
CA GLU A 251 54.38 -68.91 -11.96
C GLU A 251 55.01 -69.50 -13.23
N GLU A 252 56.30 -69.20 -13.46
CA GLU A 252 57.18 -70.11 -14.18
C GLU A 252 58.54 -70.17 -13.47
N SER A 253 59.02 -71.41 -13.40
CA SER A 253 60.10 -71.93 -12.57
C SER A 253 61.51 -71.70 -13.13
N ALA A 254 62.47 -71.85 -12.21
CA ALA A 254 63.76 -72.52 -12.37
C ALA A 254 65.03 -71.68 -12.64
N SER A 255 66.00 -71.96 -11.77
CA SER A 255 67.46 -71.78 -11.82
C SER A 255 68.03 -70.47 -11.29
#